data_AF-A0A6N8W4B1-F1
#
_entry.id   AF-A0A6N8W4B1-F1
#
_cell.length_a   1.000
_cell.length_b   1.000
_cell.length_c   1.000
_cell.angle_alpha   90.00
_cell.angle_beta   90.00
_cell.angle_gamma   90.00
#
_symmetry.space_group_name_H-M   'P 1'
#
loop_
_entity.id
_entity.type
_entity.pdbx_description
1 polymer ?
#
loop_
_entity_poly.entity_id
_entity_poly.type
_entity_poly.pdbx_seq_one_letter_code
_entity_poly.pdbx_strand_id
1 'polypeptide(L)' 'MFRKRIVEHQWQKLYAFLRGHPRAYAGREEECGRFVEAVHWILHTGAQWRELPES' A
#
# COMPACT_ATOMS: atom_id res chain seq x y z
N MET A 1 12.75 -7.31 -9.35
CA MET A 1 12.33 -6.02 -8.75
C MET A 1 10.89 -5.71 -9.12
N PHE A 2 9.96 -5.99 -8.22
CA PHE A 2 8.54 -5.71 -8.43
C PHE A 2 8.29 -4.20 -8.52
N ARG A 3 8.12 -3.69 -9.74
CA ARG A 3 7.82 -2.28 -10.03
C ARG A 3 6.34 -2.09 -10.35
N LYS A 4 5.45 -2.55 -9.48
CA LYS A 4 4.00 -2.31 -9.61
C LYS A 4 3.52 -1.48 -8.43
N ARG A 5 3.64 -0.17 -8.61
CA ARG A 5 3.15 0.84 -7.66
C ARG A 5 1.64 0.98 -7.83
N ILE A 6 0.92 1.21 -6.74
CA ILE A 6 -0.49 1.58 -6.80
C ILE A 6 -0.55 2.92 -7.52
N VAL A 7 -1.30 2.99 -8.62
CA VAL A 7 -1.43 4.24 -9.38
C VAL A 7 -2.43 5.17 -8.70
N GLU A 8 -2.26 6.48 -8.89
CA GLU A 8 -3.00 7.52 -8.15
C GLU A 8 -4.51 7.26 -8.08
N HIS A 9 -5.14 6.94 -9.20
CA HIS A 9 -6.58 6.70 -9.23
C HIS A 9 -7.03 5.45 -8.45
N GLN A 10 -6.16 4.44 -8.29
CA GLN A 10 -6.43 3.28 -7.45
C GLN A 10 -6.25 3.65 -5.97
N TRP A 11 -5.22 4.44 -5.67
CA TRP A 11 -4.95 4.93 -4.33
C TRP A 11 -6.12 5.77 -3.80
N GLN A 12 -6.62 6.73 -4.59
CA GLN A 12 -7.76 7.57 -4.22
C GLN A 12 -9.00 6.74 -3.82
N LYS A 13 -9.28 5.65 -4.55
CA LYS A 13 -10.39 4.74 -4.22
C LYS A 13 -10.15 3.96 -2.93
N LEU A 14 -8.92 3.44 -2.75
CA LEU A 14 -8.54 2.71 -1.54
C LEU A 14 -8.58 3.60 -0.30
N TYR A 15 -8.01 4.80 -0.40
CA TYR A 15 -7.95 5.73 0.72
C TYR A 15 -9.34 6.21 1.14
N ALA A 16 -10.22 6.52 0.17
CA ALA A 16 -11.61 6.85 0.46
C ALA A 16 -12.34 5.72 1.19
N PHE A 17 -12.13 4.46 0.76
CA PHE A 17 -12.70 3.30 1.44
C PHE A 17 -12.15 3.14 2.87
N LEU A 18 -10.83 3.25 3.06
CA LEU A 18 -10.18 3.13 4.37
C LEU A 18 -10.65 4.22 5.35
N ARG A 19 -10.81 5.46 4.87
CA ARG A 19 -11.33 6.58 5.67
C ARG A 19 -12.79 6.41 6.06
N GLY A 20 -13.58 5.73 5.24
CA GLY A 20 -15.00 5.46 5.51
C GLY A 20 -15.26 4.22 6.36
N HIS A 21 -14.26 3.36 6.58
CA HIS A 21 -14.47 2.10 7.29
C HIS A 21 -14.39 2.30 8.82
N PRO A 22 -15.44 1.98 9.60
CA PRO A 22 -15.52 2.31 11.03
C PRO A 22 -14.49 1.60 11.91
N ARG A 23 -13.79 0.59 11.38
CA ARG A 23 -12.75 -0.18 12.08
C ARG A 23 -11.35 0.04 11.52
N ALA A 24 -11.19 0.90 10.52
CA ALA A 24 -9.89 1.21 9.95
C ALA A 24 -9.43 2.59 10.41
N TYR A 25 -8.18 2.67 10.86
CA TYR A 25 -7.53 3.94 11.13
C TYR A 25 -6.60 4.28 9.96
N ALA A 26 -6.98 5.26 9.15
CA ALA A 26 -6.21 5.64 7.96
C ALA A 26 -5.13 6.71 8.21
N GLY A 27 -5.05 7.27 9.43
CA GLY A 27 -3.99 8.21 9.84
C GLY A 27 -3.68 9.33 8.84
N ARG A 28 -2.38 9.57 8.60
CA ARG A 28 -1.87 10.44 7.53
C ARG A 28 -1.85 9.68 6.21
N GLU A 29 -2.34 10.31 5.16
CA GLU A 29 -2.47 9.69 3.83
C GLU A 29 -1.15 9.11 3.30
N GLU A 30 -0.05 9.86 3.41
CA GLU A 30 1.28 9.43 2.93
C GLU A 30 1.82 8.20 3.67
N GLU A 31 1.55 8.09 4.96
CA GLU A 31 1.98 6.95 5.79
C GLU A 31 1.10 5.73 5.50
N CYS A 32 -0.21 5.94 5.36
CA CYS A 32 -1.16 4.92 4.96
C CYS A 32 -0.83 4.35 3.57
N GLY A 33 -0.48 5.23 2.62
CA GLY A 33 -0.07 4.85 1.27
C GLY A 33 1.14 3.92 1.27
N ARG A 34 2.20 4.33 1.97
CA ARG A 34 3.41 3.50 2.13
C ARG A 34 3.12 2.15 2.79
N PHE A 35 2.26 2.13 3.80
CA PHE A 35 1.84 0.89 4.45
C PHE A 35 1.09 -0.05 3.49
N VAL A 36 0.10 0.46 2.75
CA VAL A 36 -0.68 -0.34 1.80
C VAL A 36 0.18 -0.84 0.65
N GLU A 37 1.12 -0.02 0.15
CA GLU A 37 2.09 -0.44 -0.85
C GLU A 37 2.99 -1.56 -0.33
N ALA A 38 3.47 -1.46 0.91
CA ALA A 38 4.26 -2.51 1.55
C ALA A 38 3.47 -3.83 1.67
N VAL A 39 2.22 -3.77 2.11
CA VAL A 39 1.33 -4.95 2.18
C VAL A 39 1.11 -5.55 0.80
N HIS A 40 0.87 -4.72 -0.23
CA HIS A 40 0.70 -5.19 -1.60
C HIS A 40 1.97 -5.88 -2.12
N TRP A 41 3.16 -5.34 -1.83
CA TRP A 41 4.43 -5.98 -2.16
C TRP A 41 4.59 -7.33 -1.46
N ILE A 42 4.29 -7.42 -0.15
CA ILE A 42 4.33 -8.69 0.62
C ILE A 42 3.42 -9.73 -0.03
N LEU A 43 2.16 -9.37 -0.32
CA LEU A 43 1.18 -10.28 -0.92
C LEU A 43 1.58 -10.76 -2.32
N HIS A 44 2.26 -9.91 -3.09
CA HIS A 44 2.68 -10.28 -4.45
C HIS A 44 3.95 -11.13 -4.47
N THR A 45 4.94 -10.80 -3.63
CA THR A 45 6.28 -11.41 -3.67
C THR A 45 6.47 -12.53 -2.65
N GLY A 46 5.58 -12.64 -1.67
CA GLY A 46 5.78 -13.50 -0.50
C GLY A 46 6.84 -12.98 0.47
N ALA A 47 7.18 -11.68 0.40
CA ALA A 47 8.19 -11.02 1.23
C ALA A 47 9.60 -11.64 1.14
N GLN A 48 10.00 -12.09 -0.05
CA GLN A 48 11.35 -12.61 -0.27
C GLN A 48 12.39 -11.49 -0.13
N TRP A 49 13.39 -11.70 0.71
CA TRP A 49 14.45 -10.72 1.01
C TRP A 49 15.24 -10.24 -0.21
N ARG A 50 15.29 -11.04 -1.29
CA ARG A 50 15.96 -10.70 -2.56
C ARG A 50 15.16 -9.73 -3.44
N GLU A 51 13.85 -9.62 -3.21
CA GLU A 51 12.95 -8.75 -3.98
C GLU A 51 12.58 -7.47 -3.21
N LEU A 52 13.32 -7.16 -2.13
CA LEU A 52 13.12 -5.95 -1.34
C LEU A 52 13.28 -4.70 -2.24
N PRO A 53 12.30 -3.79 -2.28
CA PRO A 53 12.42 -2.56 -3.04
C PRO A 53 13.53 -1.67 -2.48
N GLU A 54 14.24 -0.97 -3.36
CA GLU A 54 15.12 0.14 -2.95
C GLU A 54 14.26 1.30 -2.45
N SER A 55 14.70 1.92 -1.35
CA SER A 55 14.00 2.99 -0.62
C SER A 55 13.99 4.33 -1.33
#